data_AF-A0A6V7LEH1-F1
#
_entry.id   AF-A0A6V7LEH1-F1
#
_cell.length_a   1.000
_cell.length_b   1.000
_cell.length_c   1.000
_cell.angle_alpha   90.00
_cell.angle_beta   90.00
_cell.angle_gamma   90.00
#
_symmetry.space_group_name_H-M   'P 1'
#
loop_
_entity.id
_entity.type
_entity.pdbx_description
1 polymer ?
#
loop_
_entity_poly.entity_id
_entity_poly.type
_entity_poly.pdbx_seq_one_letter_code
_entity_poly.pdbx_strand_id
1 'polypeptide(L)'
;MTGQLMKELAARGHQVDVVSVFPQKEPIPNYRDINIRENDTLILVNQISYDFAFELASMSLEFFSQLAGDGVCQLLEHPAMQDILKNKKGAYDVIVVE
;
A
#
# COMPACT_ATOMS: atom_id res chain seq x y z
N MET A 1 -9.27 0.85 3.20
CA MET A 1 -10.68 0.39 3.14
C MET A 1 -11.13 -0.01 1.73
N THR A 2 -10.23 -0.24 0.77
CA THR A 2 -10.55 -0.62 -0.62
C THR A 2 -10.28 -2.11 -0.94
N GLY A 3 -9.72 -2.86 0.01
CA GLY A 3 -9.47 -4.30 -0.14
C GLY A 3 -10.72 -5.11 -0.49
N GLN A 4 -11.92 -4.73 -0.03
CA GLN A 4 -13.14 -5.47 -0.37
C GLN A 4 -13.53 -5.30 -1.84
N LEU A 5 -13.43 -4.10 -2.40
CA LEU A 5 -13.75 -3.86 -3.81
C LEU A 5 -12.87 -4.71 -4.72
N MET A 6 -11.55 -4.72 -4.46
CA MET A 6 -10.60 -5.50 -5.26
C MET A 6 -10.86 -7.01 -5.16
N LYS A 7 -11.20 -7.52 -3.97
CA LYS A 7 -11.59 -8.92 -3.76
C LYS A 7 -12.86 -9.29 -4.53
N GLU A 8 -13.86 -8.42 -4.50
CA GLU A 8 -15.13 -8.61 -5.19
C GLU A 8 -14.99 -8.59 -6.72
N LEU A 9 -14.06 -7.79 -7.26
CA LEU A 9 -13.69 -7.81 -8.68
C LEU A 9 -13.01 -9.13 -9.05
N ALA A 10 -12.03 -9.57 -8.26
CA ALA A 10 -11.35 -10.85 -8.48
C ALA A 10 -12.31 -12.05 -8.43
N ALA A 11 -13.24 -12.05 -7.47
CA ALA A 11 -14.28 -13.07 -7.33
C ALA A 11 -15.26 -13.12 -8.52
N ARG A 12 -15.47 -11.99 -9.22
CA ARG A 12 -16.26 -11.90 -10.45
C ARG A 12 -15.48 -12.29 -11.71
N GLY A 13 -14.23 -12.70 -11.56
CA GLY A 13 -13.40 -13.20 -12.67
C GLY A 13 -12.49 -12.16 -13.31
N HIS A 14 -12.40 -10.95 -12.76
CA HIS A 14 -11.42 -9.96 -13.21
C HIS A 14 -10.01 -10.32 -12.71
N GLN A 15 -8.97 -10.06 -13.49
CA GLN A 15 -7.59 -10.09 -13.00
C GLN A 15 -7.32 -8.78 -12.27
N VAL A 16 -6.87 -8.88 -11.02
CA VAL A 16 -6.66 -7.72 -10.15
C VAL A 16 -5.26 -7.80 -9.57
N ASP A 17 -4.44 -6.79 -9.88
CA ASP A 17 -3.15 -6.57 -9.24
C ASP A 17 -3.34 -5.50 -8.15
N VAL A 18 -2.98 -5.84 -6.91
CA VAL A 18 -3.08 -4.90 -5.79
C VAL A 18 -1.70 -4.63 -5.23
N VAL A 19 -1.28 -3.37 -5.36
CA VAL A 19 -0.04 -2.86 -4.77
C VAL A 19 -0.33 -2.36 -3.38
N SER A 20 0.31 -2.94 -2.37
CA SER A 20 0.09 -2.54 -0.99
C SER A 20 1.23 -2.94 -0.08
N VAL A 21 1.31 -2.30 1.08
CA VAL A 21 2.15 -2.74 2.21
C VAL A 21 1.41 -3.72 3.14
N PHE A 22 0.15 -4.05 2.80
CA PHE A 22 -0.75 -4.93 3.55
C PHE A 22 -1.19 -6.14 2.70
N PRO A 23 -0.29 -7.11 2.44
CA PRO A 23 -0.63 -8.28 1.64
C PRO A 23 -1.75 -9.12 2.27
N GLN A 24 -2.52 -9.84 1.45
CA GLN A 24 -3.48 -10.81 1.96
C GLN A 24 -2.79 -11.92 2.75
N LYS A 25 -3.48 -12.44 3.76
CA LYS A 25 -3.01 -13.58 4.56
C LYS A 25 -3.11 -14.90 3.79
N GLU A 26 -4.15 -15.02 2.99
CA GLU A 26 -4.47 -16.20 2.19
C GLU A 26 -4.56 -15.80 0.72
N PRO A 27 -4.08 -16.63 -0.21
CA PRO A 27 -4.17 -16.35 -1.63
C PRO A 27 -5.63 -16.36 -2.11
N ILE A 28 -5.97 -15.43 -3.00
CA ILE A 28 -7.30 -15.30 -3.61
C ILE A 28 -7.17 -15.52 -5.12
N PRO A 29 -8.02 -16.35 -5.75
CA PRO A 29 -8.00 -16.54 -7.20
C PRO A 29 -8.17 -15.21 -7.96
N ASN A 30 -7.40 -15.03 -9.04
CA ASN A 30 -7.36 -13.81 -9.86
C ASN A 30 -6.97 -12.52 -9.12
N TYR A 31 -6.42 -12.64 -7.92
CA TYR A 31 -5.92 -11.52 -7.12
C TYR A 31 -4.43 -11.70 -6.91
N ARG A 32 -3.63 -10.79 -7.46
CA ARG A 32 -2.18 -10.78 -7.29
C ARG A 32 -1.81 -9.69 -6.28
N ASP A 33 -1.40 -10.12 -5.10
CA ASP A 33 -0.78 -9.24 -4.12
C ASP A 33 0.63 -8.85 -4.57
N ILE A 34 0.86 -7.55 -4.70
CA ILE A 34 2.17 -6.95 -4.98
C ILE A 34 2.59 -6.20 -3.73
N ASN A 35 3.34 -6.90 -2.87
CA ASN A 35 3.83 -6.34 -1.63
C ASN A 35 5.00 -5.39 -1.89
N ILE A 36 4.88 -4.14 -1.45
CA ILE A 36 5.92 -3.10 -1.53
C ILE A 36 6.39 -2.65 -0.13
N ARG A 37 6.07 -3.43 0.91
CA ARG A 37 6.48 -3.13 2.28
C ARG A 37 7.98 -3.36 2.44
N GLU A 38 8.67 -2.32 2.86
CA GLU A 38 10.07 -2.35 3.29
C GLU A 38 10.17 -2.45 4.82
N ASN A 39 11.37 -2.78 5.32
CA ASN A 39 11.61 -2.97 6.75
C ASN A 39 11.35 -1.72 7.60
N ASP A 40 11.59 -0.55 7.03
CA ASP A 40 11.41 0.78 7.61
C ASP A 40 10.05 1.42 7.27
N THR A 41 9.19 0.71 6.53
CA THR A 41 7.85 1.20 6.23
C THR A 41 7.05 1.36 7.53
N LEU A 42 6.63 2.60 7.81
CA LEU A 42 5.81 2.90 8.98
C LEU A 42 4.41 2.28 8.84
N ILE A 43 4.07 1.33 9.70
CA ILE A 43 2.74 0.72 9.79
C ILE A 43 2.11 1.04 11.13
N LEU A 44 1.12 1.94 11.14
CA LEU A 44 0.42 2.35 12.35
C LEU A 44 -0.87 1.58 12.63
N VAL A 45 -1.41 0.90 11.62
CA VAL A 45 -2.71 0.21 11.73
C VAL A 45 -2.62 -0.90 12.80
N ASN A 46 -3.44 -0.78 13.85
CA ASN A 46 -3.47 -1.70 15.00
C ASN A 46 -2.13 -1.87 15.73
N GLN A 47 -1.22 -0.89 15.64
CA GLN A 47 0.11 -0.92 16.26
C GLN A 47 0.43 0.35 17.08
N ILE A 48 -0.56 1.20 17.37
CA ILE A 48 -0.37 2.40 18.18
C ILE A 48 -0.65 2.07 19.66
N SER A 49 0.39 2.18 20.50
CA SER A 49 0.25 2.17 21.96
C SER A 49 -0.13 3.55 22.49
N TYR A 50 -0.57 3.62 23.75
CA TYR A 50 -0.87 4.89 24.41
C TYR A 50 0.37 5.82 24.45
N ASP A 51 1.52 5.28 24.86
CA ASP A 51 2.76 6.05 24.96
C ASP A 51 3.21 6.55 23.59
N PHE A 52 3.15 5.69 22.57
CA PHE A 52 3.51 6.06 21.21
C PHE A 52 2.55 7.11 20.62
N ALA A 53 1.27 7.09 20.98
CA ALA A 53 0.33 8.14 20.60
C ALA A 53 0.71 9.51 21.18
N PHE A 54 1.24 9.54 22.40
CA PHE A 54 1.71 10.77 23.04
C PHE A 54 3.00 11.27 22.39
N GLU A 55 3.91 10.36 22.04
CA GLU A 55 5.11 10.68 21.25
C GLU A 55 4.72 11.28 19.90
N LEU A 56 3.82 10.62 19.16
CA LEU A 56 3.27 11.12 17.88
C LEU A 56 2.70 12.54 18.01
N ALA A 57 1.92 12.81 19.05
CA ALA A 57 1.35 14.14 19.29
C ALA A 57 2.39 15.22 19.62
N SER A 58 3.55 14.82 20.14
CA SER A 58 4.66 15.71 20.46
C SER A 58 5.64 15.94 19.30
N MET A 59 5.50 15.20 18.20
CA MET A 59 6.38 15.33 17.04
C MET A 59 6.15 16.64 16.30
N SER A 60 7.24 17.19 15.74
CA SER A 60 7.14 18.36 14.89
C SER A 60 6.40 18.00 13.59
N LEU A 61 5.69 18.97 13.02
CA LEU A 61 5.03 18.82 11.74
C LEU A 61 6.02 18.43 10.63
N GLU A 62 7.23 18.98 10.68
CA GLU A 62 8.30 18.66 9.73
C GLU A 62 8.68 17.18 9.78
N PHE A 63 8.98 16.67 10.98
CA PHE A 63 9.35 15.27 11.15
C PHE A 63 8.19 14.33 10.78
N PHE A 64 6.96 14.69 11.16
CA PHE A 64 5.78 13.93 10.78
C PHE A 64 5.60 13.89 9.26
N SER A 65 5.84 15.01 8.56
CA SER A 65 5.73 15.08 7.10
C SER A 65 6.81 14.23 6.40
N GLN A 66 8.03 14.19 6.92
CA GLN A 66 9.07 13.30 6.39
C GLN A 66 8.68 11.82 6.59
N LEU A 67 8.19 11.47 7.77
CA LEU A 67 7.88 10.09 8.12
C LEU A 67 6.62 9.55 7.40
N ALA A 68 5.52 10.32 7.42
CA ALA A 68 4.23 9.90 6.89
C ALA A 68 3.97 10.37 5.44
N GLY A 69 4.78 11.30 4.93
CA GLY A 69 4.72 11.81 3.56
C GLY A 69 5.87 11.27 2.72
N ASP A 70 7.07 11.82 2.88
CA ASP A 70 8.23 11.50 2.03
C ASP A 70 8.60 10.01 2.09
N GLY A 71 8.58 9.40 3.27
CA GLY A 71 8.83 7.97 3.43
C GLY A 71 7.83 7.09 2.68
N VAL A 72 6.57 7.52 2.58
CA VAL A 72 5.55 6.82 1.77
C VAL A 72 5.83 7.03 0.28
N CYS A 73 6.21 8.25 -0.11
CA CYS A 73 6.58 8.55 -1.50
C CYS A 73 7.79 7.73 -1.98
N GLN A 74 8.75 7.41 -1.10
CA GLN A 74 9.90 6.57 -1.44
C GLN A 74 9.49 5.15 -1.88
N LEU A 75 8.33 4.65 -1.43
CA LEU A 75 7.80 3.36 -1.89
C LEU A 75 7.45 3.35 -3.38
N LEU A 76 7.30 4.52 -4.02
CA LEU A 76 7.15 4.60 -5.48
C LEU A 76 8.40 4.15 -6.21
N GLU A 77 9.58 4.23 -5.59
CA GLU A 77 10.85 3.76 -6.15
C GLU A 77 11.03 2.24 -6.03
N HIS A 78 10.19 1.56 -5.25
CA HIS A 78 10.26 0.11 -5.06
C HIS A 78 10.25 -0.62 -6.42
N PRO A 79 11.10 -1.64 -6.65
CA PRO A 79 11.22 -2.30 -7.95
C PRO A 79 9.89 -2.80 -8.51
N ALA A 80 9.05 -3.44 -7.67
CA ALA A 80 7.73 -3.91 -8.10
C ALA A 80 6.77 -2.77 -8.46
N MET A 81 6.89 -1.59 -7.84
CA MET A 81 6.10 -0.41 -8.21
C MET A 81 6.61 0.17 -9.53
N GLN A 82 7.92 0.20 -9.73
CA GLN A 82 8.54 0.63 -10.99
C GLN A 82 8.14 -0.25 -12.16
N ASP A 83 8.01 -1.57 -11.98
CA ASP A 83 7.54 -2.50 -13.01
C ASP A 83 6.11 -2.18 -13.48
N ILE A 84 5.26 -1.74 -12.56
CA ILE A 84 3.87 -1.33 -12.86
C ILE A 84 3.85 0.01 -13.56
N LEU A 85 4.59 1.00 -13.03
CA LEU A 85 4.67 2.35 -13.58
C LEU A 85 5.27 2.39 -14.99
N LYS A 86 6.24 1.51 -15.26
CA LYS A 86 6.91 1.39 -16.56
C LYS A 86 6.22 0.40 -17.50
N ASN A 87 5.10 -0.18 -17.09
CA ASN A 87 4.36 -1.11 -17.93
C ASN A 87 3.82 -0.38 -19.18
N LYS A 88 3.55 -1.15 -20.24
CA LYS A 88 3.04 -0.61 -21.50
C LYS A 88 1.66 0.01 -21.27
N LYS A 89 1.39 1.12 -21.95
CA LYS A 89 0.06 1.71 -21.98
C LYS A 89 -0.97 0.66 -22.45
N GLY A 90 -2.10 0.59 -21.75
CA GLY A 90 -3.14 -0.42 -22.00
C GLY A 90 -2.95 -1.74 -21.26
N ALA A 91 -1.95 -1.87 -20.38
CA ALA A 91 -1.80 -3.06 -19.53
C ALA A 91 -2.90 -3.19 -18.47
N TYR A 92 -3.54 -2.08 -18.09
CA TYR A 92 -4.66 -2.04 -17.16
C TYR A 92 -5.82 -1.28 -17.79
N ASP A 93 -7.03 -1.85 -17.71
CA ASP A 93 -8.26 -1.20 -18.17
C ASP A 93 -8.76 -0.15 -17.16
N VAL A 94 -8.52 -0.37 -15.87
CA VAL A 94 -8.96 0.49 -14.77
C VAL A 94 -7.86 0.57 -13.71
N ILE A 95 -7.61 1.77 -13.19
CA ILE A 95 -6.72 2.02 -12.06
C ILE A 95 -7.56 2.67 -10.96
N VAL A 96 -7.49 2.11 -9.75
CA VAL A 96 -8.15 2.63 -8.55
C VAL A 96 -7.07 2.98 -7.52
N VAL A 97 -7.17 4.17 -6.93
CA VAL A 97 -6.24 4.65 -5.90
C VAL A 97 -7.08 4.98 -4.66
N GLU A 98 -6.61 4.53 -3.50
CA GLU A 98 -7.15 4.86 -2.17
C GLU A 98 -6.05 5.51 -1.31
#